data_AF-A0A7Y4Y1A1-F1
#
_entry.id   AF-A0A7Y4Y1A1-F1
#
_cell.length_a   1.000
_cell.length_b   1.000
_cell.length_c   1.000
_cell.angle_alpha   90.00
_cell.angle_beta   90.00
_cell.angle_gamma   90.00
#
_symmetry.space_group_name_H-M   'P 1'
#
loop_
_entity.id
_entity.type
_entity.pdbx_description
1 polymer ?
#
loop_
_entity_poly.entity_id
_entity_poly.type
_entity_poly.pdbx_seq_one_letter_code
_entity_poly.pdbx_strand_id
1 'polypeptide(L)'
;MRAYGHRHGVEESAASIVELQSVVIEADEAFLAALRDFAQYALDDMRRLGERYDHVHFQDKCKVWRDSWPDIVLTRQYSSNSPEAA
;
A
#
# COMPACT_ATOMS: atom_id res chain seq x y z
N MET A 1 10.77 -2.46 6.08
CA MET A 1 9.42 -2.07 5.61
C MET A 1 8.89 -1.04 6.60
N ARG A 2 8.24 0.02 6.11
CA ARG A 2 7.52 0.99 6.93
C ARG A 2 6.05 0.90 6.54
N ALA A 3 5.16 1.11 7.50
CA ALA A 3 3.72 1.16 7.27
C ALA A 3 3.23 2.54 7.65
N TYR A 4 2.32 3.07 6.85
CA TYR A 4 1.74 4.39 7.02
C TYR A 4 0.23 4.29 7.00
N GLY A 5 -0.45 5.18 7.71
CA GLY A 5 -1.90 5.24 7.70
C GLY A 5 -2.41 6.64 7.96
N HIS A 6 -3.68 6.86 7.64
CA HIS A 6 -4.41 8.06 8.03
C HIS A 6 -5.16 7.82 9.33
N ARG A 7 -5.23 8.84 10.17
CA ARG A 7 -6.10 8.79 11.34
C ARG A 7 -7.56 8.90 10.87
N HIS A 8 -8.38 7.93 11.27
CA HIS A 8 -9.81 7.94 10.95
C HIS A 8 -10.49 9.23 11.40
N GLY A 9 -11.35 9.79 10.54
CA GLY A 9 -12.08 11.04 10.80
C GLY A 9 -11.26 12.32 10.63
N VAL A 10 -10.02 12.23 10.16
CA VAL A 10 -9.21 13.38 9.71
C VAL A 10 -9.28 13.42 8.18
N GLU A 11 -9.33 14.62 7.61
CA GLU A 11 -9.26 14.80 6.15
C GLU A 11 -7.98 14.15 5.60
N GLU A 12 -8.15 13.37 4.52
CA GLU A 12 -7.05 12.69 3.86
C GLU A 12 -6.16 13.73 3.18
N SER A 13 -4.96 13.90 3.71
CA SER A 13 -3.93 14.77 3.15
C SER A 13 -2.56 14.18 3.45
N ALA A 14 -1.54 14.58 2.70
CA ALA A 14 -0.17 14.14 2.95
C ALA A 14 0.30 14.49 4.38
N ALA A 15 -0.24 15.55 4.97
CA ALA A 15 0.07 15.98 6.34
C ALA A 15 -0.60 15.10 7.42
N SER A 16 -1.63 14.32 7.09
CA SER A 16 -2.33 13.45 8.04
C SER A 16 -1.82 12.01 8.07
N ILE A 17 -0.79 11.70 7.27
CA ILE A 17 -0.12 10.41 7.25
C ILE A 17 0.75 10.25 8.50
N VAL A 18 0.57 9.15 9.23
CA VAL A 18 1.40 8.78 10.37
C VAL A 18 2.08 7.42 10.14
N GLU A 19 3.31 7.27 10.62
CA GLU A 19 3.99 5.97 10.63
C GLU A 19 3.36 5.07 11.71
N LEU A 20 3.03 3.84 11.31
CA LEU A 20 2.36 2.86 12.16
C LEU A 20 3.38 1.95 12.84
N GLN A 21 3.19 1.69 14.14
CA GLN A 21 3.97 0.69 14.87
C GLN A 21 3.51 -0.75 14.56
N SER A 22 2.22 -0.94 14.29
CA SER A 22 1.63 -2.23 13.97
C SER A 22 0.42 -2.06 13.05
N VAL A 23 0.12 -3.10 12.28
CA VAL A 23 -1.07 -3.20 11.44
C VAL A 23 -1.83 -4.46 11.87
N VAL A 24 -3.12 -4.31 12.20
CA VAL A 24 -4.01 -5.43 12.54
C VAL A 24 -5.13 -5.44 11.51
N ILE A 25 -5.33 -6.58 10.85
CA ILE A 25 -6.34 -6.78 9.80
C ILE A 25 -7.20 -7.97 10.21
N GLU A 26 -8.50 -7.75 10.37
CA GLU A 26 -9.48 -8.83 10.44
C GLU A 26 -9.87 -9.22 9.01
N ALA A 27 -9.73 -10.51 8.66
CA ALA A 27 -9.85 -10.96 7.28
C ALA A 27 -10.43 -12.38 7.19
N ASP A 28 -11.10 -12.64 6.06
CA ASP A 28 -11.53 -13.98 5.65
C ASP A 28 -10.56 -14.59 4.61
N GLU A 29 -10.84 -15.83 4.21
CA GLU A 29 -10.01 -16.56 3.23
C GLU A 29 -9.94 -15.83 1.88
N ALA A 30 -11.05 -15.25 1.42
CA ALA A 30 -11.12 -14.57 0.13
C ALA A 30 -10.25 -13.31 0.12
N PHE A 31 -10.26 -12.55 1.20
CA PHE A 31 -9.40 -11.39 1.39
C PHE A 31 -7.92 -11.80 1.41
N LEU A 32 -7.56 -12.85 2.16
CA LEU A 32 -6.18 -13.32 2.24
C LEU A 32 -5.64 -13.79 0.88
N ALA A 33 -6.46 -14.49 0.09
CA ALA A 33 -6.11 -14.89 -1.27
C ALA A 33 -5.89 -13.66 -2.17
N ALA A 34 -6.79 -12.67 -2.10
CA ALA A 34 -6.65 -11.44 -2.88
C ALA A 34 -5.41 -10.62 -2.47
N LEU A 35 -5.12 -10.51 -1.16
CA LEU A 35 -3.95 -9.80 -0.64
C LEU A 35 -2.64 -10.47 -1.10
N ARG A 36 -2.58 -11.80 -1.12
CA ARG A 36 -1.44 -12.55 -1.66
C ARG A 36 -1.24 -12.23 -3.14
N ASP A 37 -2.29 -12.30 -3.95
CA ASP A 37 -2.20 -12.09 -5.39
C ASP A 37 -1.81 -10.64 -5.71
N PHE A 38 -2.29 -9.69 -4.93
CA PHE A 38 -1.89 -8.29 -4.99
C PHE A 38 -0.41 -8.07 -4.66
N ALA A 39 0.09 -8.67 -3.58
CA ALA A 39 1.51 -8.57 -3.21
C ALA A 39 2.42 -9.17 -4.29
N GLN A 40 2.00 -10.29 -4.91
CA GLN A 40 2.71 -10.90 -6.02
C GLN A 40 2.71 -9.97 -7.25
N TYR A 41 1.58 -9.38 -7.59
CA TYR A 41 1.47 -8.41 -8.67
C TYR A 41 2.42 -7.21 -8.45
N ALA A 42 2.43 -6.64 -7.24
CA ALA A 42 3.31 -5.52 -6.90
C ALA A 42 4.78 -5.89 -7.07
N LEU A 43 5.20 -7.08 -6.61
CA LEU A 43 6.56 -7.58 -6.78
C LEU A 43 6.95 -7.72 -8.27
N ASP A 44 6.05 -8.24 -9.09
CA ASP A 44 6.30 -8.41 -10.52
C ASP A 44 6.39 -7.07 -11.24
N ASP A 45 5.55 -6.09 -10.89
CA ASP A 45 5.66 -4.72 -11.40
C ASP A 45 6.94 -4.02 -10.94
N MET A 46 7.37 -4.21 -9.69
CA MET A 46 8.66 -3.69 -9.21
C MET A 46 9.84 -4.25 -10.02
N ARG A 47 9.83 -5.56 -10.32
CA ARG A 47 10.87 -6.22 -11.13
C ARG A 47 10.85 -5.73 -12.58
N ARG A 48 9.66 -5.56 -13.16
CA ARG A 48 9.47 -5.16 -14.56
C ARG A 48 9.82 -3.70 -14.80
N LEU A 49 9.39 -2.81 -13.90
CA LEU A 49 9.54 -1.36 -14.08
C LEU A 49 10.88 -0.85 -13.55
N GLY A 50 11.53 -1.59 -12.66
CA GLY A 50 12.72 -1.11 -11.97
C GLY A 50 12.42 0.21 -11.28
N GLU A 51 13.33 1.18 -11.38
CA GLU A 51 13.23 2.51 -10.75
C GLU A 51 11.97 3.30 -11.06
N ARG A 52 11.24 2.95 -12.13
CA ARG A 52 9.98 3.60 -12.50
C ARG A 52 8.76 3.10 -11.74
N TYR A 53 8.92 2.09 -10.88
CA TYR A 53 7.85 1.65 -9.99
C TYR A 53 7.67 2.68 -8.88
N ASP A 54 6.47 3.23 -8.77
CA ASP A 54 6.08 4.15 -7.70
C ASP A 54 5.23 3.42 -6.64
N HIS A 55 3.96 3.14 -6.96
CA HIS A 55 3.02 2.44 -6.10
C HIS A 55 1.94 1.69 -6.89
N VAL A 56 1.22 0.81 -6.20
CA VAL A 56 0.00 0.18 -6.71
C VAL A 56 -1.05 0.14 -5.59
N HIS A 57 -2.30 0.42 -5.94
CA HIS A 57 -3.43 0.37 -5.02
C HIS A 57 -4.08 -1.02 -5.06
N PHE A 58 -4.52 -1.52 -3.91
CA PHE A 58 -5.17 -2.82 -3.81
C PHE A 58 -6.52 -2.83 -4.53
N GLN A 59 -7.27 -1.73 -4.42
CA GLN A 59 -8.55 -1.55 -5.14
C GLN A 59 -8.43 -1.75 -6.65
N ASP A 60 -7.29 -1.40 -7.26
CA ASP A 60 -7.09 -1.52 -8.72
C ASP A 60 -6.93 -2.97 -9.19
N LYS A 61 -6.59 -3.88 -8.26
CA LYS A 61 -6.18 -5.26 -8.57
C LYS A 61 -7.09 -6.31 -7.92
N CYS A 62 -7.80 -5.94 -6.85
CA CYS A 62 -8.66 -6.84 -6.09
C CYS A 62 -10.08 -6.88 -6.67
N LYS A 63 -10.42 -7.96 -7.38
CA LYS A 63 -11.76 -8.14 -7.98
C LYS A 63 -12.91 -8.22 -6.97
N VAL A 64 -12.60 -8.53 -5.71
CA VAL A 64 -13.58 -8.65 -4.61
C VAL A 64 -13.57 -7.44 -3.68
N TRP A 65 -12.86 -6.38 -4.07
CA TRP A 65 -12.78 -5.15 -3.31
C TRP A 65 -14.16 -4.51 -3.13
N ARG A 66 -14.33 -3.78 -2.02
CA ARG A 66 -15.58 -3.13 -1.63
C ARG A 66 -15.27 -1.71 -1.19
N ASP A 67 -16.13 -0.75 -1.53
CA ASP A 67 -15.98 0.67 -1.17
C ASP A 67 -15.86 0.91 0.35
N SER A 68 -16.31 -0.04 1.16
CA SER A 68 -16.23 0.03 2.62
C SER A 68 -14.87 -0.40 3.19
N TRP A 69 -13.98 -0.96 2.39
CA TRP A 69 -12.66 -1.41 2.85
C TRP A 69 -11.64 -0.27 2.79
N PRO A 70 -10.72 -0.19 3.76
CA PRO A 70 -9.57 0.70 3.61
C PRO A 70 -8.74 0.24 2.40
N ASP A 71 -8.22 1.19 1.64
CA ASP A 71 -7.29 0.86 0.57
C ASP A 71 -5.92 0.49 1.13
N ILE A 72 -5.25 -0.45 0.46
CA ILE A 72 -3.90 -0.90 0.81
C ILE A 72 -2.99 -0.54 -0.35
N VAL A 73 -2.00 0.31 -0.10
CA VAL A 73 -1.07 0.78 -1.12
C VAL A 73 0.31 0.21 -0.86
N LEU A 74 0.89 -0.45 -1.87
CA LEU A 74 2.26 -0.95 -1.80
C LEU A 74 3.18 -0.05 -2.61
N THR A 75 4.09 0.64 -1.93
CA THR A 75 5.07 1.55 -2.53
C THR A 75 6.46 0.96 -2.51
N ARG A 76 7.34 1.47 -3.37
CA ARG A 76 8.78 1.20 -3.27
C ARG A 76 9.33 1.76 -1.96
N GLN A 77 10.23 1.02 -1.33
CA GLN A 77 11.02 1.56 -0.23
C GLN A 77 12.06 2.56 -0.80
N TYR A 78 11.87 3.84 -0.54
CA TYR A 78 12.88 4.86 -0.81
C TYR A 78 13.89 4.87 0.35
N SER A 79 15.17 4.64 0.05
CA SER A 79 16.25 4.90 1.01
C SER A 79 16.39 6.41 1.20
N SER A 80 16.52 6.88 2.43
CA SER A 80 16.70 8.30 2.81
C SER A 80 18.00 8.95 2.29
N ASN A 81 18.70 8.33 1.35
CA ASN A 81 19.86 8.86 0.64
C ASN A 81 19.56 9.27 -0.82
N SER A 82 18.29 9.20 -1.27
CA SER A 82 17.92 9.71 -2.59
C SER A 82 17.76 11.25 -2.53
N PRO A 83 18.51 12.02 -3.35
CA PRO A 83 18.59 13.48 -3.27
C PRO A 83 17.37 14.23 -3.80
N GLU A 84 16.23 13.58 -4.06
CA GLU A 84 15.06 14.17 -4.73
C GLU A 84 13.95 14.66 -3.79
N ALA A 85 14.22 14.79 -2.49
CA ALA A 85 13.28 15.35 -1.52
C ALA A 85 13.83 16.61 -0.83
N ALA A 86 14.33 17.56 -1.62
CA ALA A 86 14.67 18.93 -1.18
C ALA A 86 14.02 19.96 -2.13
#